data_AF-A0AAD7FHX4-F1
#
_entry.id   AF-A0AAD7FHX4-F1
#
_cell.length_a   1.000
_cell.length_b   1.000
_cell.length_c   1.000
_cell.angle_alpha   90.00
_cell.angle_beta   90.00
_cell.angle_gamma   90.00
#
_symmetry.space_group_name_H-M   'P 1'
#
loop_
_entity.id
_entity.type
_entity.pdbx_description
1 polymer ?
#
loop_
_entity_poly.entity_id
_entity_poly.type
_entity_poly.pdbx_seq_one_letter_code
_entity_poly.pdbx_strand_id
1 'polypeptide(L)'
;MTFFLTDTVDECMAQCDSTSHCTFVNPHYDVNRMGCDASMQLTCSLFTECLSVTANTNCGGQDQGGDEPEPGSPTAIVDSSGYCKSSPTIWGRRIKVY
;
A
#
# COMPACT_ATOMS: atom_id res chain seq x y z
N MET A 1 -9.45 -5.66 -1.81
CA MET A 1 -8.23 -5.08 -1.23
C MET A 1 -7.76 -6.02 -0.15
N THR A 2 -6.53 -6.51 -0.24
CA THR A 2 -5.87 -7.31 0.82
C THR A 2 -4.60 -6.58 1.21
N PHE A 3 -4.27 -6.53 2.50
CA PHE A 3 -3.03 -5.90 2.97
C PHE A 3 -2.23 -6.86 3.85
N PHE A 4 -0.95 -6.56 4.00
CA PHE A 4 -0.03 -7.21 4.94
C PHE A 4 1.05 -6.21 5.37
N LEU A 5 1.70 -6.51 6.48
CA LEU A 5 2.78 -5.70 7.04
C LEU A 5 4.12 -6.37 6.73
N THR A 6 5.12 -5.56 6.41
CA THR A 6 6.49 -6.00 6.07
C THR A 6 7.48 -4.92 6.46
N ASP A 7 8.77 -5.27 6.50
CA ASP A 7 9.82 -4.31 6.82
C ASP A 7 10.44 -3.68 5.56
N THR A 8 10.18 -4.21 4.36
CA THR A 8 10.79 -3.71 3.13
C THR A 8 9.85 -3.69 1.92
N VAL A 9 10.13 -2.77 0.99
CA VAL A 9 9.44 -2.72 -0.31
C VAL A 9 9.66 -4.02 -1.11
N ASP A 10 10.82 -4.67 -1.00
CA ASP A 10 11.10 -5.89 -1.76
C ASP A 10 10.26 -7.09 -1.27
N GLU A 11 10.07 -7.22 0.04
CA GLU A 11 9.16 -8.21 0.62
C GLU A 11 7.70 -7.90 0.24
N CYS A 12 7.31 -6.62 0.25
CA CYS A 12 6.02 -6.14 -0.26
C CYS A 12 5.76 -6.63 -1.69
N MET A 13 6.79 -6.48 -2.50
CA MET A 13 6.80 -6.84 -3.88
C MET A 13 6.72 -8.36 -4.07
N ALA A 14 7.52 -9.14 -3.32
CA ALA A 14 7.52 -10.60 -3.36
C ALA A 14 6.17 -11.20 -2.94
N GLN A 15 5.50 -10.58 -1.97
CA GLN A 15 4.19 -11.04 -1.51
C GLN A 15 3.08 -10.76 -2.55
N CYS A 16 3.19 -9.66 -3.31
CA CYS A 16 2.34 -9.48 -4.49
C CYS A 16 2.63 -10.59 -5.51
N ASP A 17 3.88 -11.00 -5.73
CA ASP A 17 4.23 -12.08 -6.67
C ASP A 17 3.64 -13.43 -6.27
N SER A 18 3.62 -13.76 -4.98
CA SER A 18 3.04 -15.00 -4.46
C SER A 18 1.49 -15.00 -4.43
N THR A 19 0.87 -13.82 -4.50
CA THR A 19 -0.59 -13.68 -4.48
C THR A 19 -1.17 -13.77 -5.89
N SER A 20 -1.93 -14.83 -6.16
CA SER A 20 -2.50 -15.15 -7.49
C SER A 20 -3.34 -14.02 -8.11
N HIS A 21 -3.95 -13.17 -7.28
CA HIS A 21 -4.81 -12.08 -7.71
C HIS A 21 -4.18 -10.70 -7.49
N CYS A 22 -2.87 -10.62 -7.26
CA CYS A 22 -2.19 -9.33 -7.18
C CYS A 22 -1.66 -8.90 -8.54
N THR A 23 -2.15 -7.76 -9.02
CA THR A 23 -1.70 -7.07 -10.23
C THR A 23 -0.98 -5.76 -9.88
N PHE A 24 -1.33 -5.15 -8.75
CA PHE A 24 -0.75 -3.90 -8.26
C PHE A 24 -0.52 -3.96 -6.76
N VAL A 25 0.60 -3.37 -6.33
CA VAL A 25 0.96 -3.23 -4.93
C VAL A 25 1.31 -1.79 -4.60
N ASN A 26 0.79 -1.31 -3.48
CA ASN A 26 1.07 0.01 -2.93
C ASN A 26 1.69 -0.13 -1.52
N PRO A 27 3.03 -0.18 -1.43
CA PRO A 27 3.75 0.06 -0.17
C PRO A 27 3.58 1.50 0.32
N HIS A 28 3.28 1.67 1.60
CA HIS A 28 3.18 2.95 2.31
C HIS A 28 3.32 2.73 3.82
N TYR A 29 3.51 3.79 4.60
CA TYR A 29 3.42 3.73 6.07
C TYR A 29 2.15 4.42 6.55
N ASP A 30 1.46 3.79 7.51
CA ASP A 30 0.32 4.39 8.20
C ASP A 30 0.80 5.30 9.35
N VAL A 31 0.20 6.48 9.47
CA VAL A 31 0.44 7.43 10.56
C VAL A 31 -0.81 7.52 11.44
N ASN A 32 -0.66 7.14 12.71
CA ASN A 32 -1.79 7.09 13.66
C ASN A 32 -1.92 8.40 14.45
N ARG A 33 -3.17 8.80 14.75
CA ARG A 33 -3.48 10.09 15.42
C ARG A 33 -2.89 10.26 16.83
N MET A 34 -2.46 9.18 17.47
CA MET A 34 -1.98 9.19 18.85
C MET A 34 -0.49 8.84 18.88
N GLY A 35 0.38 9.84 19.05
CA GLY A 35 1.83 9.64 19.11
C GLY A 35 2.60 9.80 17.80
N CYS A 36 1.94 10.16 16.68
CA CYS A 36 2.47 10.71 15.41
C CYS A 36 3.77 10.15 14.81
N ASP A 37 4.23 8.97 15.21
CA ASP A 37 5.27 8.24 14.49
C ASP A 37 4.61 7.41 13.39
N ALA A 38 5.23 7.37 12.21
CA ALA A 38 4.87 6.41 11.20
C ALA A 38 5.02 5.00 11.76
N SER A 39 4.11 4.09 11.41
CA SER A 39 4.30 2.66 11.66
C SER A 39 5.72 2.27 11.26
N MET A 40 6.43 1.56 12.14
CA MET A 40 7.76 1.02 11.78
C MET A 40 7.68 -0.02 10.67
N GLN A 41 6.48 -0.56 10.43
CA GLN A 41 6.22 -1.55 9.41
C GLN A 41 5.50 -0.90 8.22
N LEU A 42 5.96 -1.29 7.04
CA LEU A 42 5.43 -0.90 5.75
C LEU A 42 4.13 -1.68 5.49
N THR A 43 3.05 -0.97 5.21
CA THR A 43 1.77 -1.54 4.80
C THR A 43 1.76 -1.77 3.29
N CYS A 44 1.37 -2.97 2.89
CA CYS A 44 1.34 -3.41 1.51
C CYS A 44 -0.06 -3.68 1.01
N SER A 45 -0.67 -2.67 0.41
CA SER A 45 -2.00 -2.79 -0.17
C SER A 45 -1.94 -3.46 -1.54
N LEU A 46 -2.58 -4.63 -1.67
CA LEU A 46 -2.69 -5.39 -2.92
C LEU A 46 -4.02 -5.19 -3.61
N PHE A 47 -3.94 -5.05 -4.93
CA PHE A 47 -5.09 -4.85 -5.79
C PHE A 47 -5.04 -5.80 -6.99
N THR A 48 -6.22 -6.15 -7.49
CA THR A 48 -6.43 -7.02 -8.64
C THR A 48 -6.23 -6.32 -9.98
N GLU A 49 -6.14 -4.99 -9.96
CA GLU A 49 -6.02 -4.15 -11.15
C GLU A 49 -4.83 -3.19 -11.02
N CYS A 50 -4.20 -2.84 -12.14
CA CYS A 50 -3.15 -1.83 -12.18
C CYS A 50 -3.75 -0.42 -12.02
N LEU A 51 -3.44 0.24 -10.90
CA LEU A 51 -3.92 1.59 -10.61
C LEU A 51 -2.96 2.65 -11.16
N SER A 52 -3.50 3.76 -11.65
CA SER A 52 -2.74 4.89 -12.19
C SER A 52 -2.39 5.93 -11.11
N VAL A 53 -1.45 6.82 -11.43
CA VAL A 53 -1.01 7.95 -10.57
C VAL A 53 -2.15 8.80 -10.00
N THR A 54 -3.23 8.96 -10.77
CA THR A 54 -4.40 9.74 -10.35
C THR A 54 -5.26 9.03 -9.32
N ALA A 55 -5.20 7.69 -9.26
CA ALA A 55 -5.87 6.88 -8.24
C ALA A 55 -5.00 6.66 -6.99
N ASN A 56 -3.69 6.90 -7.09
CA ASN A 56 -2.72 6.68 -6.01
C ASN A 56 -2.43 7.94 -5.17
N THR A 57 -3.05 9.08 -5.49
CA THR A 57 -2.97 10.26 -4.63
C THR A 57 -3.88 10.04 -3.42
N ASN A 58 -3.32 9.57 -2.31
CA ASN A 58 -4.04 9.46 -1.05
C ASN A 58 -4.09 10.85 -0.39
N CYS A 59 -5.27 11.48 -0.39
CA CYS A 59 -5.50 12.79 0.20
C CYS A 59 -5.65 12.76 1.74
N GLY A 60 -5.35 11.65 2.41
CA GLY A 60 -5.63 11.45 3.83
C GLY A 60 -7.12 11.27 4.11
N GLY A 61 -7.52 11.27 5.39
CA GLY A 61 -8.92 11.16 5.82
C GLY A 61 -9.45 9.72 5.85
N GLN A 62 -8.55 8.74 5.89
CA GLN A 62 -8.90 7.33 6.05
C GLN A 62 -9.02 7.00 7.53
N ASP A 63 -9.86 7.74 8.25
CA ASP A 63 -10.22 7.36 9.61
C ASP A 63 -10.94 6.00 9.52
N GLN A 64 -10.19 4.92 9.73
CA GLN A 64 -10.74 3.56 9.77
C GLN A 64 -11.67 3.35 10.98
N GLY A 65 -11.85 4.38 11.82
CA GLY A 65 -12.72 4.42 13.00
C GLY A 65 -14.19 4.75 12.75
N GLY A 66 -14.61 5.06 11.51
CA GLY A 66 -16.00 5.49 11.25
C GLY A 66 -16.24 6.97 11.58
N ASP A 67 -17.48 7.35 11.95
CA ASP A 67 -17.88 8.75 12.21
C ASP A 67 -17.13 9.39 13.40
N GLU A 68 -16.44 8.58 14.23
CA GLU A 68 -15.58 9.01 15.33
C GLU A 68 -14.20 8.35 15.18
N PRO A 69 -13.08 9.11 15.23
CA PRO A 69 -11.75 8.54 15.08
C PRO A 69 -11.37 7.69 16.30
N GLU A 70 -11.43 6.37 16.15
CA GLU A 70 -10.96 5.40 17.15
C GLU A 70 -9.46 5.63 17.46
N PRO A 71 -9.06 5.69 18.75
CA PRO A 71 -7.66 5.86 19.14
C PRO A 71 -6.76 4.80 18.50
N GLY A 72 -5.74 5.26 17.76
CA GLY A 72 -4.80 4.37 17.06
C GLY A 72 -5.18 4.06 15.61
N SER A 73 -6.27 4.62 15.09
CA SER A 73 -6.58 4.54 13.65
C SER A 73 -5.54 5.31 12.82
N PRO A 74 -5.18 4.79 11.63
CA PRO A 74 -4.45 5.57 10.64
C PRO A 74 -5.23 6.82 10.26
N THR A 75 -4.53 7.93 10.15
CA THR A 75 -5.09 9.23 9.76
C THR A 75 -4.55 9.72 8.43
N ALA A 76 -3.34 9.28 8.09
CA ALA A 76 -2.66 9.55 6.85
C ALA A 76 -1.76 8.38 6.47
N ILE A 77 -1.41 8.30 5.19
CA ILE A 77 -0.32 7.45 4.71
C ILE A 77 0.84 8.32 4.25
N VAL A 78 2.06 7.84 4.41
CA VAL A 78 3.29 8.49 3.94
C VAL A 78 4.16 7.52 3.14
N ASP A 79 5.11 8.06 2.38
CA ASP A 79 6.07 7.32 1.54
C ASP A 79 5.41 6.30 0.59
N SER A 80 4.23 6.65 0.09
CA SER A 80 3.45 5.84 -0.83
C SER A 80 4.16 5.68 -2.17
N SER A 81 4.24 4.45 -2.67
CA SER A 81 4.69 4.14 -4.03
C SER A 81 3.79 3.10 -4.66
N GLY A 82 3.46 3.24 -5.95
CA GLY A 82 2.69 2.24 -6.69
C GLY A 82 3.55 1.39 -7.63
N TYR A 83 3.32 0.07 -7.66
CA TYR A 83 3.98 -0.84 -8.62
C TYR A 83 2.95 -1.76 -9.28
N CYS A 84 2.88 -1.70 -10.62
CA CYS A 84 2.15 -2.70 -11.38
C CYS A 84 3.08 -3.85 -11.78
N LYS A 85 2.58 -5.08 -11.69
CA LYS A 85 3.19 -6.21 -12.38
C LYS A 85 3.11 -5.93 -13.89
N SER A 86 4.25 -5.97 -14.59
CA SER A 86 4.22 -6.16 -16.03
C SER A 86 3.54 -7.51 -16.30
N SER A 87 2.80 -7.59 -17.40
CA SER A 87 2.02 -8.76 -17.85
C SER A 87 2.59 -10.12 -17.41
N PRO A 88 1.76 -11.14 -17.10
CA PRO A 88 2.22 -12.46 -16.60
C PRO A 88 3.30 -13.15 -17.44
N THR A 89 3.50 -12.73 -18.68
CA THR A 89 4.47 -13.25 -19.66
C THR A 89 5.88 -12.68 -19.55
N ILE A 90 6.12 -11.61 -18.78
CA ILE A 90 7.47 -11.05 -18.58
C ILE A 90 7.78 -11.04 -17.09
N TRP A 91 8.14 -12.22 -16.58
CA TRP A 91 8.68 -12.40 -15.23
C TRP A 91 9.89 -11.47 -15.04
N GLY A 92 9.70 -10.34 -14.35
CA GLY A 92 10.80 -9.51 -13.84
C GLY A 92 10.78 -8.03 -14.17
N ARG A 93 9.78 -7.47 -14.88
CA ARG A 93 9.67 -6.00 -15.03
C ARG A 93 8.51 -5.44 -14.21
N ARG A 94 8.81 -4.50 -13.32
CA ARG A 94 7.81 -3.72 -12.58
C ARG A 94 7.84 -2.29 -13.09
N ILE A 95 6.67 -1.69 -13.22
CA ILE A 95 6.56 -0.27 -13.57
C ILE A 95 6.21 0.45 -12.29
N LYS A 96 7.15 1.27 -11.79
CA LYS A 96 6.84 2.21 -10.71
C LYS A 96 5.93 3.28 -11.30
N VAL A 97 4.75 3.42 -10.73
CA VAL A 97 3.70 4.29 -11.26
C VAL A 97 3.77 5.67 -10.60
N TYR A 98 4.27 5.78 -9.36
CA TYR A 98 4.27 6.97 -8.47
C TYR A 98 2.87 7.54 -8.21
#